data_AF-X8H0S1-F1
#
_entry.id   AF-X8H0S1-F1
#
_cell.length_a   1.000
_cell.length_b   1.000
_cell.length_c   1.000
_cell.angle_alpha   90.00
_cell.angle_beta   90.00
_cell.angle_gamma   90.00
#
_symmetry.space_group_name_H-M   'P 1'
#
loop_
_entity.id
_entity.type
_entity.pdbx_description
1 polymer ?
#
loop_
_entity_poly.entity_id
_entity_poly.type
_entity_poly.pdbx_seq_one_letter_code
_entity_poly.pdbx_strand_id
1 'polypeptide(L)'
;MSEPTYTKNGDYQIPDLSLTEQPQMSLGKYGRMRKNYLKEQRPVLWNRMLLSETLYPHLREINETANRRLEQLMPELMKQNGVTEELKASDPMKWTGLMNNLKAQAEETILTELVFS
;
A
#
# COMPACT_ATOMS: atom_id res chain seq x y z
N MET A 1 -12.78 18.78 -25.65
CA MET A 1 -12.94 17.33 -25.89
C MET A 1 -11.81 16.94 -26.80
N SER A 2 -10.93 16.02 -26.39
CA SER A 2 -9.81 15.57 -27.21
C SER A 2 -10.33 14.60 -28.27
N GLU A 3 -10.02 14.82 -29.54
CA GLU A 3 -10.42 13.90 -30.62
C GLU A 3 -9.59 12.61 -30.52
N PRO A 4 -10.22 11.42 -30.59
CA PRO A 4 -9.50 10.15 -30.58
C PRO A 4 -8.67 10.01 -31.86
N THR A 5 -7.39 9.62 -31.72
CA THR A 5 -6.53 9.27 -32.85
C THR A 5 -6.77 7.82 -33.26
N TYR A 6 -6.50 7.48 -34.52
CA TYR A 6 -6.76 6.14 -35.07
C TYR A 6 -5.56 5.64 -35.88
N THR A 7 -5.20 4.38 -35.67
CA THR A 7 -4.21 3.67 -36.49
C THR A 7 -4.90 2.77 -37.52
N LYS A 8 -4.52 2.90 -38.80
CA LYS A 8 -5.07 2.07 -39.88
C LYS A 8 -4.42 0.67 -39.86
N ASN A 9 -5.26 -0.37 -39.81
CA ASN A 9 -4.82 -1.77 -39.87
C ASN A 9 -5.65 -2.51 -40.93
N GLY A 10 -5.06 -2.69 -42.12
CA GLY A 10 -5.78 -3.15 -43.31
C GLY A 10 -6.86 -2.16 -43.73
N ASP A 11 -8.10 -2.64 -43.83
CA ASP A 11 -9.27 -1.83 -44.20
C ASP A 11 -9.96 -1.16 -42.99
N TYR A 12 -9.45 -1.38 -41.78
CA TYR A 12 -10.06 -0.88 -40.54
C TYR A 12 -9.24 0.26 -39.91
N GLN A 13 -9.94 1.16 -39.22
CA GLN A 13 -9.34 2.15 -38.33
C GLN A 13 -9.56 1.73 -36.89
N ILE A 14 -8.47 1.48 -36.16
CA ILE A 14 -8.51 1.07 -34.77
C ILE A 14 -8.20 2.32 -33.92
N PRO A 15 -9.08 2.70 -32.96
CA PRO A 15 -8.80 3.83 -32.08
C PRO A 15 -7.56 3.58 -31.24
N ASP A 16 -6.70 4.57 -31.14
CA ASP A 16 -5.51 4.53 -30.30
C ASP A 16 -5.94 4.72 -28.84
N LEU A 17 -6.09 3.60 -28.14
CA LEU A 17 -6.41 3.59 -26.72
C LEU A 17 -5.11 3.64 -25.93
N SER A 18 -4.73 4.83 -25.45
CA SER A 18 -3.70 5.00 -24.44
C SER A 18 -4.35 5.15 -23.06
N LEU A 19 -3.79 4.47 -22.05
CA LEU A 19 -4.11 4.78 -20.67
C LEU A 19 -3.48 6.13 -20.34
N THR A 20 -4.18 6.96 -19.56
CA THR A 20 -3.60 8.20 -19.05
C THR A 20 -2.33 7.86 -18.27
N GLU A 21 -1.20 8.52 -18.57
CA GLU A 21 0.04 8.29 -17.82
C GLU A 21 -0.19 8.57 -16.34
N GLN A 22 -0.27 7.49 -15.56
CA GLN A 22 -0.41 7.63 -14.13
C GLN A 22 0.94 8.06 -13.56
N PRO A 23 0.98 9.07 -12.66
CA PRO A 23 2.23 9.57 -12.11
C PRO A 23 3.00 8.40 -11.50
N GLN A 24 4.17 8.10 -12.08
CA GLN A 24 5.11 7.09 -11.58
C GLN A 24 5.78 7.59 -10.30
N MET A 25 4.99 7.80 -9.26
CA MET A 25 5.52 7.94 -7.90
C MET A 25 5.79 6.55 -7.35
N SER A 26 6.94 6.38 -6.69
CA SER A 26 7.28 5.12 -6.05
C SER A 26 6.24 4.78 -4.97
N LEU A 27 5.62 3.61 -5.09
CA LEU A 27 4.73 3.09 -4.05
C LEU A 27 5.57 2.70 -2.82
N GLY A 28 5.11 3.12 -1.64
CA GLY A 28 5.70 2.69 -0.36
C GLY A 28 5.52 1.19 -0.10
N LYS A 29 6.01 0.70 1.05
CA LYS A 29 5.97 -0.73 1.44
C LYS A 29 4.57 -1.32 1.28
N TYR A 30 3.57 -0.73 1.93
CA TYR A 30 2.20 -1.27 1.97
C TYR A 30 1.49 -1.15 0.62
N GLY A 31 1.73 -0.07 -0.13
CA GLY A 31 1.20 0.08 -1.48
C GLY A 31 1.70 -1.01 -2.44
N ARG A 32 2.98 -1.37 -2.36
CA ARG A 32 3.54 -2.49 -3.15
C ARG A 32 2.97 -3.84 -2.72
N MET A 33 2.79 -4.06 -1.42
CA MET A 33 2.17 -5.30 -0.93
C MET A 33 0.72 -5.44 -1.41
N ARG A 34 -0.09 -4.37 -1.32
CA ARG A 34 -1.48 -4.37 -1.82
C ARG A 34 -1.53 -4.59 -3.34
N LYS A 35 -0.60 -3.99 -4.08
CA LYS A 35 -0.46 -4.20 -5.53
C LYS A 35 -0.26 -5.68 -5.86
N ASN A 36 0.68 -6.33 -5.20
CA ASN A 36 0.99 -7.75 -5.43
C ASN A 36 -0.20 -8.63 -5.04
N TYR A 37 -0.80 -8.38 -3.88
CA TYR A 37 -1.99 -9.10 -3.43
C TYR A 37 -3.16 -9.00 -4.43
N LEU A 38 -3.49 -7.79 -4.89
CA LEU A 38 -4.56 -7.61 -5.87
C LEU A 38 -4.27 -8.34 -7.18
N LYS A 39 -3.02 -8.28 -7.65
CA LYS A 39 -2.61 -8.93 -8.91
C LYS A 39 -2.66 -10.47 -8.82
N GLU A 40 -2.20 -11.03 -7.71
CA GLU A 40 -2.06 -12.49 -7.54
C GLU A 40 -3.33 -13.15 -7.02
N GLN A 41 -4.02 -12.51 -6.05
CA GLN A 41 -5.11 -13.10 -5.29
C GLN A 41 -6.50 -12.54 -5.66
N ARG A 42 -6.56 -11.39 -6.34
CA ARG A 42 -7.81 -10.72 -6.73
C ARG A 42 -7.77 -10.17 -8.18
N PRO A 43 -7.42 -10.98 -9.20
CA PRO A 43 -7.17 -10.50 -10.56
C PRO A 43 -8.37 -9.78 -11.20
N VAL A 44 -9.61 -10.17 -10.87
CA VAL A 44 -10.82 -9.49 -11.36
C VAL A 44 -10.91 -8.06 -10.83
N LEU A 45 -10.68 -7.86 -9.53
CA LEU A 45 -10.69 -6.53 -8.92
C LEU A 45 -9.52 -5.68 -9.45
N TRP A 46 -8.34 -6.27 -9.58
CA TRP A 46 -7.18 -5.64 -10.20
C TRP A 46 -7.50 -5.08 -11.58
N ASN A 47 -8.02 -5.92 -12.48
CA ASN A 47 -8.33 -5.51 -13.85
C ASN A 47 -9.42 -4.44 -13.87
N ARG A 48 -10.46 -4.57 -13.02
CA ARG A 48 -11.51 -3.56 -12.90
C ARG A 48 -10.93 -2.19 -12.51
N MET A 49 -10.09 -2.14 -11.48
CA MET A 49 -9.48 -0.89 -10.99
C MET A 49 -8.48 -0.30 -11.98
N LEU A 50 -7.75 -1.15 -12.70
CA LEU A 50 -6.83 -0.74 -13.75
C LEU A 50 -7.59 -0.07 -14.91
N LEU A 51 -8.66 -0.70 -15.39
CA LEU A 51 -9.50 -0.18 -16.48
C LEU A 51 -10.30 1.06 -16.08
N SER A 52 -10.66 1.20 -14.81
CA SER A 52 -11.31 2.41 -14.29
C SER A 52 -10.33 3.48 -13.82
N GLU A 53 -9.03 3.30 -14.04
CA GLU A 53 -7.96 4.22 -13.63
C GLU A 53 -7.89 4.54 -12.11
N THR A 54 -8.56 3.75 -11.26
CA THR A 54 -8.63 3.96 -9.80
C THR A 54 -7.55 3.21 -9.02
N LEU A 55 -6.77 2.35 -9.69
CA LEU A 55 -5.80 1.47 -9.06
C LEU A 55 -4.74 2.23 -8.25
N TYR A 56 -3.95 3.13 -8.86
CA TYR A 56 -2.88 3.80 -8.12
C TYR A 56 -3.37 4.77 -7.03
N PRO A 57 -4.47 5.54 -7.22
CA PRO A 57 -5.08 6.28 -6.14
C PRO A 57 -5.39 5.41 -4.92
N HIS A 58 -5.99 4.23 -5.12
CA HIS A 58 -6.26 3.27 -4.04
C HIS A 58 -4.97 2.76 -3.39
N LEU A 59 -3.95 2.39 -4.17
CA LEU A 59 -2.67 1.90 -3.62
C LEU A 59 -1.96 2.97 -2.77
N ARG A 60 -2.09 4.25 -3.15
CA ARG A 60 -1.57 5.38 -2.38
C ARG A 60 -2.33 5.54 -1.07
N GLU A 61 -3.66 5.55 -1.13
CA GLU A 61 -4.52 5.65 0.04
C GLU A 61 -4.23 4.54 1.05
N ILE A 62 -4.13 3.28 0.59
CA ILE A 62 -3.75 2.15 1.45
C ILE A 62 -2.38 2.36 2.09
N ASN A 63 -1.40 2.88 1.33
CA ASN A 63 -0.09 3.15 1.88
C ASN A 63 -0.11 4.25 2.95
N GLU A 64 -0.82 5.34 2.72
CA GLU A 64 -0.95 6.45 3.66
C GLU A 64 -1.71 6.02 4.92
N THR A 65 -2.83 5.31 4.75
CA THR A 65 -3.65 4.81 5.87
C THR A 65 -2.87 3.80 6.70
N ALA A 66 -2.11 2.89 6.08
CA ALA A 66 -1.28 1.92 6.79
C ALA A 66 -0.19 2.61 7.63
N ASN A 67 0.51 3.60 7.08
CA ASN A 67 1.53 4.34 7.84
C ASN A 67 0.91 5.13 9.00
N ARG A 68 -0.23 5.81 8.77
CA ARG A 68 -0.96 6.53 9.82
C ARG A 68 -1.42 5.60 10.94
N ARG A 69 -1.94 4.43 10.59
CA ARG A 69 -2.32 3.39 11.57
C ARG A 69 -1.12 2.92 12.38
N LEU A 70 0.03 2.71 11.74
CA LEU A 70 1.25 2.31 12.45
C LEU A 70 1.68 3.38 13.45
N GLU A 71 1.68 4.65 13.04
CA GLU A 71 2.01 5.79 13.91
C GLU A 71 1.05 5.92 15.11
N GLN A 72 -0.22 5.55 14.93
CA GLN A 72 -1.23 5.57 16.01
C GLN A 72 -1.12 4.35 16.95
N LEU A 73 -0.90 3.16 16.40
CA LEU A 73 -0.85 1.91 17.17
C LEU A 73 0.43 1.79 18.01
N MET A 74 1.57 2.25 17.51
CA MET A 74 2.85 2.07 18.19
C MET A 74 2.90 2.70 19.59
N PRO A 75 2.48 3.97 19.80
CA PRO A 75 2.42 4.56 21.14
C PRO A 75 1.52 3.79 22.11
N GLU A 76 0.38 3.29 21.64
CA GLU A 76 -0.55 2.52 22.46
C GLU A 76 0.08 1.19 22.90
N LEU A 77 0.69 0.46 21.95
CA LEU A 77 1.38 -0.80 22.21
C LEU A 77 2.59 -0.62 23.14
N MET A 78 3.37 0.45 22.95
CA MET A 78 4.49 0.78 23.83
C MET A 78 4.03 1.03 25.27
N LYS A 79 2.94 1.80 25.44
CA LYS A 79 2.36 2.09 26.76
C LYS A 79 1.84 0.82 27.43
N GLN A 80 1.18 -0.06 26.70
CA GLN A 80 0.64 -1.32 27.23
C GLN A 80 1.75 -2.29 27.67
N ASN A 81 2.89 -2.30 26.96
CA ASN A 81 4.00 -3.22 27.22
C ASN A 81 5.12 -2.61 28.08
N GLY A 82 4.93 -1.39 28.60
CA GLY A 82 5.92 -0.73 29.46
C GLY A 82 7.25 -0.42 28.76
N VAL A 83 7.23 -0.21 27.44
CA VAL A 83 8.43 0.16 26.67
C VAL A 83 8.67 1.66 26.86
N THR A 84 9.57 2.00 27.78
CA THR A 84 9.89 3.39 28.13
C THR A 84 11.31 3.78 27.75
N GLU A 85 11.62 5.08 27.79
CA GLU A 85 12.97 5.58 27.55
C GLU A 85 13.94 5.20 28.70
N GLU A 86 13.45 4.97 29.92
CA GLU A 86 14.26 4.44 31.03
C GLU A 86 14.70 2.99 30.74
N LEU A 87 13.81 2.17 30.15
CA LEU A 87 14.18 0.83 29.70
C LEU A 87 15.23 0.89 28.60
N LYS A 88 15.12 1.85 27.69
CA LYS A 88 16.10 2.07 26.62
C LYS A 88 17.49 2.44 27.16
N ALA A 89 17.54 3.25 28.22
CA ALA A 89 18.80 3.66 28.84
C ALA A 89 19.44 2.54 29.67
N SER A 90 18.62 1.70 30.33
CA SER A 90 19.10 0.61 31.18
C SER A 90 19.44 -0.67 30.41
N ASP A 91 18.63 -1.04 29.42
CA ASP A 91 18.83 -2.22 28.57
C ASP A 91 18.40 -1.95 27.11
N PRO A 92 19.29 -1.34 26.31
CA PRO A 92 19.01 -1.01 24.91
C PRO A 92 18.68 -2.23 24.04
N MET A 93 19.26 -3.40 24.35
CA MET A 93 19.07 -4.62 23.56
C MET A 93 17.66 -5.17 23.78
N LYS A 94 17.22 -5.24 25.04
CA LYS A 94 15.85 -5.64 25.38
C LYS A 94 14.83 -4.66 24.85
N TRP A 95 15.09 -3.35 24.95
CA TRP A 95 14.23 -2.32 24.37
C TRP A 95 14.05 -2.51 22.86
N THR A 96 15.13 -2.76 22.13
CA THR A 96 15.09 -2.99 20.68
C THR A 96 14.31 -4.26 20.33
N GLY A 97 14.51 -5.34 21.09
CA GLY A 97 13.76 -6.59 20.91
C GLY A 97 12.26 -6.40 21.11
N LEU A 98 11.86 -5.70 22.17
CA LEU A 98 10.45 -5.38 22.43
C LEU A 98 9.87 -4.48 21.33
N MET A 99 10.58 -3.42 20.95
CA MET A 99 10.13 -2.50 19.90
C MET A 99 9.91 -3.22 18.56
N ASN A 100 10.79 -4.16 18.21
CA ASN A 100 10.63 -4.99 17.02
C ASN A 100 9.40 -5.90 17.10
N ASN A 101 9.15 -6.54 18.25
CA ASN A 101 7.97 -7.39 18.46
C ASN A 101 6.67 -6.57 18.36
N LEU A 102 6.61 -5.40 18.99
CA LEU A 102 5.43 -4.52 18.92
C LEU A 102 5.19 -4.02 17.49
N LYS A 103 6.26 -3.67 16.78
CA LYS A 103 6.16 -3.29 15.37
C LYS A 103 5.63 -4.44 14.53
N ALA A 104 6.11 -5.68 14.74
CA ALA A 104 5.62 -6.85 14.02
C ALA A 104 4.13 -7.09 14.28
N GLN A 105 3.69 -6.97 15.53
CA GLN A 105 2.28 -7.09 15.92
C GLN A 105 1.39 -6.02 15.24
N ALA A 106 1.84 -4.76 15.25
CA ALA A 106 1.13 -3.67 14.58
C ALA A 106 1.06 -3.89 13.06
N GLU A 107 2.17 -4.31 12.45
CA GLU A 107 2.23 -4.60 11.02
C GLU A 107 1.29 -5.76 10.64
N GLU A 108 1.24 -6.84 11.41
CA GLU A 108 0.33 -7.97 11.15
C GLU A 108 -1.14 -7.54 11.14
N THR A 109 -1.52 -6.69 12.10
CA THR A 109 -2.87 -6.12 12.18
C THR A 109 -3.20 -5.29 10.94
N ILE A 110 -2.29 -4.39 10.55
CA ILE A 110 -2.44 -3.52 9.38
C ILE A 110 -2.52 -4.33 8.08
N LEU A 111 -1.68 -5.34 7.93
CA LEU A 111 -1.67 -6.19 6.74
C LEU A 111 -2.99 -6.93 6.57
N THR A 112 -3.51 -7.49 7.66
CA THR A 112 -4.77 -8.25 7.65
C THR A 112 -5.96 -7.35 7.30
N GLU A 113 -6.01 -6.14 7.86
CA GLU A 113 -7.15 -5.23 7.65
C GLU A 113 -7.11 -4.48 6.31
N LEU A 114 -5.94 -4.02 5.87
CA LEU A 114 -5.82 -3.10 4.73
C LEU A 114 -5.22 -3.75 3.48
N VAL A 115 -4.23 -4.63 3.66
CA VAL A 115 -3.44 -5.15 2.53
C VAL A 115 -4.06 -6.43 1.96
N PHE A 116 -4.56 -7.32 2.81
CA PHE A 116 -5.08 -8.63 2.41
C PHE A 116 -6.61 -8.73 2.43
N SER A 117 -7.32 -7.62 2.64
CA SER A 117 -8.78 -7.57 2.55
C SER A 117 -9.33 -7.67 1.13
#